data_AF-A0A659SGD1-F1
#
_entry.id   AF-A0A659SGD1-F1
#
_cell.length_a   1.000
_cell.length_b   1.000
_cell.length_c   1.000
_cell.angle_alpha   90.00
_cell.angle_beta   90.00
_cell.angle_gamma   90.00
#
_symmetry.space_group_name_H-M   'P 1'
#
loop_
_entity.id
_entity.type
_entity.pdbx_description
1 polymer ?
#
loop_
_entity_poly.entity_id
_entity_poly.type
_entity_poly.pdbx_seq_one_letter_code
_entity_poly.pdbx_strand_id
1 'polypeptide(L)'
;MVRDDDARPLDSLLAAITRGSLQTSARNQGFGTITARERDQVQQHVDVLLADGKTRLKVALTAQSGERLGLEEGKEVLSLLAAPGGGGPR
;
A
#
# COMPACT_ATOMS: atom_id res chain seq x y z
N MET A 1 -3.33 9.43 34.02
CA MET A 1 -2.67 8.41 33.19
C MET A 1 -3.76 7.71 32.38
N VAL A 2 -4.18 8.32 31.28
CA VAL A 2 -5.12 7.70 30.33
C VAL A 2 -4.29 6.74 29.49
N ARG A 3 -4.61 5.45 29.55
CA ARG A 3 -4.00 4.44 28.70
C ARG A 3 -4.59 4.60 27.30
N ASP A 4 -3.72 5.06 26.41
CA ASP A 4 -3.89 5.11 24.97
C ASP A 4 -3.75 3.66 24.45
N ASP A 5 -4.85 2.93 24.32
CA ASP A 5 -4.84 1.51 23.90
C ASP A 5 -6.08 1.15 23.05
N ASP A 6 -6.58 2.10 22.25
CA ASP A 6 -7.76 1.89 21.36
C ASP A 6 -7.45 2.14 19.87
N ALA A 7 -6.18 2.29 19.50
CA ALA A 7 -5.77 2.71 18.15
C ALA A 7 -5.47 1.56 17.16
N ARG A 8 -5.73 0.28 17.49
CA ARG A 8 -5.43 -0.86 16.60
C ARG A 8 -6.58 -1.81 16.20
N PRO A 9 -7.85 -1.40 16.05
CA PRO A 9 -8.87 -2.29 15.47
C PRO A 9 -8.91 -2.27 13.94
N LEU A 10 -8.45 -1.18 13.28
CA LEU A 10 -8.66 -1.00 11.83
C LEU A 10 -7.69 -1.85 10.99
N ASP A 11 -6.41 -1.92 11.39
CA ASP A 11 -5.41 -2.78 10.74
C ASP A 11 -5.85 -4.26 10.76
N SER A 12 -6.41 -4.70 11.90
CA SER A 12 -6.83 -6.09 12.09
C SER A 12 -8.02 -6.46 11.21
N LEU A 13 -8.99 -5.55 11.05
CA LEU A 13 -10.16 -5.75 10.19
C LEU A 13 -9.78 -5.73 8.71
N LEU A 14 -8.97 -4.76 8.27
CA LEU A 14 -8.44 -4.70 6.91
C LEU A 14 -7.64 -5.97 6.58
N ALA A 15 -6.78 -6.41 7.51
CA ALA A 15 -6.00 -7.63 7.35
C ALA A 15 -6.85 -8.91 7.33
N ALA A 16 -7.97 -8.95 8.06
CA ALA A 16 -8.89 -10.09 8.06
C ALA A 16 -9.64 -10.22 6.73
N ILE A 17 -10.15 -9.10 6.20
CA ILE A 17 -10.89 -9.07 4.92
C ILE A 17 -9.95 -9.40 3.76
N THR A 18 -8.74 -8.84 3.74
CA THR A 18 -7.76 -9.11 2.68
C THR A 18 -7.27 -10.55 2.67
N ARG A 19 -7.00 -11.16 3.83
CA ARG A 19 -6.57 -12.59 3.90
C ARG A 19 -7.65 -13.56 3.44
N GLY A 20 -8.93 -13.26 3.66
CA GLY A 20 -10.04 -14.13 3.26
C GLY A 20 -10.41 -14.06 1.78
N SER A 21 -10.19 -12.90 1.13
CA SER A 21 -10.71 -12.63 -0.22
C SER A 21 -9.64 -12.47 -1.30
N LEU A 22 -8.38 -12.18 -0.95
CA LEU A 22 -7.34 -11.86 -1.92
C LEU A 22 -6.29 -12.97 -2.00
N GLN A 23 -6.42 -13.87 -2.97
CA GLN A 23 -5.33 -14.77 -3.36
C GLN A 23 -4.44 -14.06 -4.39
N THR A 24 -3.24 -13.67 -3.96
CA THR A 24 -2.23 -13.03 -4.82
C THR A 24 -0.90 -13.75 -4.66
N SER A 25 -0.14 -13.89 -5.76
CA SER A 25 1.21 -14.46 -5.76
C SER A 25 2.25 -13.52 -5.15
N ALA A 26 1.89 -12.25 -4.89
CA ALA A 26 2.73 -11.27 -4.22
C ALA A 26 2.96 -11.69 -2.76
N ARG A 27 4.17 -12.19 -2.48
CA ARG A 27 4.59 -12.65 -1.15
C ARG A 27 4.94 -11.50 -0.21
N ASN A 28 5.33 -10.35 -0.73
CA ASN A 28 5.69 -9.20 0.06
C ASN A 28 4.47 -8.28 0.15
N GLN A 29 3.78 -8.33 1.28
CA GLN A 29 2.63 -7.47 1.55
C GLN A 29 2.93 -6.61 2.77
N GLY A 30 2.66 -5.31 2.68
CA GLY A 30 2.93 -4.38 3.77
C GLY A 30 1.85 -3.30 3.85
N PHE A 31 1.30 -3.12 5.06
CA PHE A 31 0.44 -1.97 5.35
C PHE A 31 1.28 -0.71 5.45
N GLY A 32 0.75 0.39 4.94
CA GLY A 32 1.38 1.70 5.00
C GLY A 32 0.39 2.82 4.76
N THR A 33 0.88 4.05 4.84
CA THR A 33 0.10 5.26 4.69
C THR A 33 0.71 6.09 3.57
N ILE A 34 -0.12 6.65 2.70
CA ILE A 34 0.34 7.58 1.66
C ILE A 34 0.82 8.86 2.33
N THR A 35 2.04 9.26 2.05
CA THR A 35 2.64 10.50 2.57
C THR A 35 2.74 11.60 1.53
N ALA A 36 2.62 11.27 0.25
CA ALA A 36 2.57 12.24 -0.84
C ALA A 36 2.00 11.60 -2.11
N ARG A 37 1.49 12.42 -3.03
CA ARG A 37 1.05 12.00 -4.35
C ARG A 37 1.47 13.00 -5.41
N GLU A 38 2.23 12.53 -6.39
CA GLU A 38 2.58 13.29 -7.59
C GLU A 38 1.58 12.98 -8.71
N ARG A 39 0.88 14.02 -9.19
CA ARG A 39 -0.15 13.91 -10.23
C ARG A 39 0.38 14.40 -11.58
N ASP A 40 1.35 13.67 -12.14
CA ASP A 40 1.73 13.87 -13.54
C ASP A 40 0.67 13.26 -14.49
N GLN A 41 0.58 13.78 -15.72
CA GLN A 41 -0.43 13.38 -16.71
C GLN A 41 -0.17 11.98 -17.29
N VAL A 42 1.08 11.54 -17.36
CA VAL A 42 1.46 10.30 -18.03
C VAL A 42 1.70 9.17 -17.02
N GLN A 43 2.43 9.44 -15.93
CA GLN A 43 2.72 8.45 -14.89
C GLN A 43 2.70 9.08 -13.51
N GLN A 44 1.80 8.60 -12.65
CA GLN A 44 1.66 9.12 -11.30
C GLN A 44 2.50 8.30 -10.32
N HIS A 45 2.89 8.96 -9.24
CA HIS A 45 3.61 8.33 -8.16
C HIS A 45 2.93 8.64 -6.84
N VAL A 46 2.95 7.68 -5.92
CA VAL A 46 2.63 7.89 -4.52
C VAL A 46 3.81 7.47 -3.67
N ASP A 47 4.07 8.25 -2.63
CA ASP A 47 5.00 7.87 -1.58
C ASP A 47 4.22 7.21 -0.46
N VAL A 48 4.67 6.05 -0.02
CA VAL A 48 4.05 5.25 1.04
C VAL A 48 5.06 5.05 2.16
N LEU A 49 4.70 5.42 3.38
CA LEU A 49 5.41 5.05 4.59
C LEU A 49 4.80 3.76 5.13
N LEU A 50 5.58 2.69 5.21
CA LEU A 50 5.11 1.44 5.81
C LEU A 50 4.90 1.59 7.32
N ALA A 51 4.08 0.72 7.89
CA ALA A 51 3.72 0.74 9.31
C ALA A 51 4.91 0.59 10.29
N ASP A 52 6.11 0.21 9.81
CA ASP A 52 7.34 0.24 10.61
C ASP A 52 7.86 1.67 10.88
N GLY A 53 7.30 2.67 10.20
CA GLY A 53 7.61 4.09 10.38
C GLY A 53 8.94 4.53 9.78
N LYS A 54 9.68 3.65 9.10
CA LYS A 54 11.00 3.94 8.51
C LYS A 54 11.05 3.64 7.02
N THR A 55 10.47 2.52 6.58
CA THR A 55 10.50 2.12 5.18
C THR A 55 9.60 3.00 4.34
N ARG A 56 10.18 3.68 3.34
CA ARG A 56 9.46 4.49 2.36
C ARG A 56 9.49 3.83 0.99
N LEU A 57 8.34 3.70 0.35
CA LEU A 57 8.18 3.14 -0.98
C LEU A 57 7.67 4.22 -1.92
N LYS A 58 8.31 4.39 -3.08
CA LYS A 58 7.76 5.17 -4.18
C LYS A 58 7.10 4.22 -5.16
N VAL A 59 5.79 4.35 -5.34
CA VAL A 59 4.99 3.45 -6.17
C VAL A 59 4.53 4.19 -7.41
N ALA A 60 4.90 3.70 -8.58
CA ALA A 60 4.39 4.20 -9.85
C ALA A 60 3.05 3.53 -10.20
N LEU A 61 2.09 4.33 -10.68
CA LEU A 61 0.78 3.86 -11.09
C LEU A 61 0.19 4.75 -12.19
N THR A 62 -0.86 4.25 -12.84
CA THR A 62 -1.61 5.04 -13.83
C THR A 62 -2.50 6.06 -13.12
N ALA A 63 -2.71 7.22 -13.76
CA ALA A 63 -3.60 8.26 -13.25
C ALA A 63 -5.01 7.73 -12.94
N GLN A 64 -5.57 6.91 -13.84
CA GLN A 64 -6.87 6.28 -13.65
C GLN A 64 -6.91 5.40 -12.39
N SER A 65 -5.85 4.64 -12.10
CA SER A 65 -5.80 3.82 -10.89
C SER A 65 -5.74 4.68 -9.63
N GLY A 66 -4.97 5.78 -9.66
CA GLY A 66 -4.84 6.70 -8.53
C GLY A 66 -6.15 7.37 -8.17
N GLU A 67 -6.91 7.82 -9.17
CA GLU A 67 -8.25 8.40 -9.00
C GLU A 67 -9.27 7.35 -8.55
N ARG A 68 -9.33 6.19 -9.23
CA ARG A 68 -10.30 5.13 -8.90
C ARG A 68 -10.10 4.57 -7.49
N LEU A 69 -8.85 4.43 -7.06
CA LEU A 69 -8.52 3.98 -5.70
C LEU A 69 -8.55 5.13 -4.69
N GLY A 70 -8.81 6.37 -5.11
CA GLY A 70 -8.85 7.56 -4.26
C GLY A 70 -7.59 7.71 -3.42
N LEU A 71 -6.42 7.52 -4.02
CA LEU A 71 -5.13 7.58 -3.33
C LEU A 71 -4.81 9.03 -2.97
N GLU A 72 -4.82 9.37 -1.69
CA GLU A 72 -4.53 10.72 -1.19
C GLU A 72 -3.67 10.63 0.06
N GLU A 73 -2.99 11.73 0.41
CA GLU A 73 -2.17 11.80 1.61
C GLU A 73 -2.99 11.45 2.87
N GLY A 74 -2.37 10.68 3.78
CA GLY A 74 -3.02 10.16 4.99
C GLY A 74 -3.82 8.88 4.77
N LYS A 75 -4.01 8.42 3.54
CA LYS A 75 -4.76 7.18 3.27
C LYS A 75 -3.95 5.93 3.58
N GLU A 76 -4.58 5.00 4.30
CA GLU A 76 -4.03 3.66 4.54
C GLU A 76 -4.15 2.77 3.30
N VAL A 77 -3.08 2.06 2.98
CA VAL A 77 -2.95 1.21 1.80
C VAL A 77 -2.25 -0.10 2.14
N LEU A 78 -2.59 -1.16 1.39
CA LEU A 78 -1.85 -2.41 1.37
C LEU A 78 -0.97 -2.43 0.11
N SER A 79 0.34 -2.37 0.30
CA SER A 79 1.30 -2.50 -0.78
C SER A 79 1.54 -3.98 -1.08
N LEU A 80 1.31 -4.39 -2.33
CA LEU A 80 1.54 -5.75 -2.81
C LEU A 80 2.75 -5.76 -3.74
N LEU A 81 3.88 -6.26 -3.26
CA LEU A 81 5.10 -6.41 -4.04
C LEU A 81 5.26 -7.88 -4.47
N ALA A 82 5.13 -8.11 -5.77
CA ALA A 82 5.50 -9.38 -6.38
C ALA A 82 7.00 -9.37 -6.71
N ALA A 83 7.69 -10.48 -6.45
CA ALA A 83 9.02 -10.68 -7.02
C ALA A 83 8.88 -10.93 -8.53
N PRO A 84 9.81 -10.44 -9.37
CA PRO A 84 9.82 -10.82 -10.78
C PRO A 84 9.92 -12.35 -10.86
N GLY A 85 8.97 -12.97 -11.56
CA GLY A 85 9.07 -14.38 -11.88
C GLY A 85 10.36 -14.59 -12.66
N GLY A 86 11.26 -15.43 -12.15
CA GLY A 86 12.50 -15.80 -12.82
C GLY A 86 12.18 -16.48 -14.15
N GLY A 87 12.06 -15.66 -15.20
CA GLY A 87 11.77 -16.06 -16.56
C GLY A 87 12.46 -15.06 -17.49
N GLY A 88 13.78 -14.98 -17.39
CA GLY A 88 14.58 -14.36 -18.45
C GLY A 88 14.46 -15.20 -19.73
N PRO A 89 14.54 -14.57 -20.92
CA PRO A 89 14.53 -15.32 -22.17
C PRO A 89 15.74 -16.27 -22.19
N ARG A 90 15.50 -17.53 -22.56
CA ARG A 90 16.58 -18.45 -22.96
C ARG A 90 17.07 -18.08 -24.35
#